data_AF-A0A068AYZ4-F1
#
_entry.id   AF-A0A068AYZ4-F1
#
_cell.length_a   1.000
_cell.length_b   1.000
_cell.length_c   1.000
_cell.angle_alpha   90.00
_cell.angle_beta   90.00
_cell.angle_gamma   90.00
#
_symmetry.space_group_name_H-M   'P 1'
#
loop_
_entity.id
_entity.type
_entity.pdbx_description
1 polymer ?
#
loop_
_entity_poly.entity_id
_entity_poly.type
_entity_poly.pdbx_seq_one_letter_code
_entity_poly.pdbx_strand_id
1 'polypeptide(L)'
;IEVVDHHRVANFETANPLMMRLEPVGSASSIVYRMFKENNVEVPKEVAGLLLSGLISDTLLLKSPTTHASDPAVAAELAEIAGVNLEEYGLAMLKAGTNLSSKSAEELIDIDAKTFELNGNQVRVAQVNTVDISDVLSRQEEIEEAINNSIKSNGYSDFVLMITDILNSNSEILALGSNTDNVE
;
A
#
# COMPACT_ATOMS: atom_id res chain seq x y z
N ILE A 1 -3.26 -15.78 -19.74
CA ILE A 1 -2.93 -14.43 -19.23
C ILE A 1 -4.10 -14.03 -18.34
N GLU A 2 -3.82 -13.53 -17.15
CA GLU A 2 -4.81 -13.38 -16.08
C GLU A 2 -4.56 -12.10 -15.27
N VAL A 3 -5.56 -11.66 -14.50
CA VAL A 3 -5.44 -10.60 -13.48
C VAL A 3 -5.90 -11.13 -12.13
N VAL A 4 -5.09 -10.92 -11.08
CA VAL A 4 -5.43 -11.21 -9.68
C VAL A 4 -5.21 -9.93 -8.89
N ASP A 5 -6.27 -9.34 -8.36
CA ASP A 5 -6.20 -8.01 -7.74
C ASP A 5 -7.33 -7.81 -6.69
N HIS A 6 -7.16 -6.82 -5.83
CA HIS A 6 -8.09 -6.45 -4.75
C HIS A 6 -8.54 -4.98 -4.82
N HIS A 7 -8.12 -4.23 -5.84
CA HIS A 7 -8.51 -2.84 -6.05
C HIS A 7 -9.79 -2.69 -6.89
N ARG A 8 -10.27 -1.45 -6.99
CA ARG A 8 -11.26 -1.07 -8.01
C ARG A 8 -10.68 -1.26 -9.42
N VAL A 9 -11.54 -1.62 -10.37
CA VAL A 9 -11.17 -1.68 -11.79
C VAL A 9 -11.41 -0.31 -12.44
N ALA A 10 -10.35 0.28 -12.99
CA ALA A 10 -10.41 1.50 -13.79
C ALA A 10 -9.31 1.48 -14.85
N ASN A 11 -9.51 2.18 -15.97
CA ASN A 11 -8.51 2.34 -17.04
C ASN A 11 -7.92 1.01 -17.56
N PHE A 12 -8.76 -0.04 -17.62
CA PHE A 12 -8.36 -1.38 -18.04
C PHE A 12 -9.31 -1.91 -19.12
N GLU A 13 -8.75 -2.32 -20.27
CA GLU A 13 -9.49 -2.88 -21.41
C GLU A 13 -8.68 -4.02 -22.04
N THR A 14 -9.37 -5.04 -22.58
CA THR A 14 -8.73 -6.13 -23.30
C THR A 14 -9.49 -6.46 -24.59
N ALA A 15 -8.76 -6.76 -25.66
CA ALA A 15 -9.34 -7.12 -26.95
C ALA A 15 -9.87 -8.57 -27.02
N ASN A 16 -9.39 -9.45 -26.13
CA ASN A 16 -9.76 -10.86 -26.07
C ASN A 16 -10.18 -11.23 -24.64
N PRO A 17 -11.02 -12.26 -24.47
CA PRO A 17 -11.34 -12.79 -23.14
C PRO A 17 -10.08 -13.17 -22.35
N LEU A 18 -10.10 -12.89 -21.04
CA LEU A 18 -9.07 -13.30 -20.08
C LEU A 18 -9.71 -13.76 -18.76
N MET A 19 -8.93 -14.45 -17.92
CA MET A 19 -9.33 -14.73 -16.54
C MET A 19 -9.03 -13.51 -15.67
N MET A 20 -10.01 -13.08 -14.88
CA MET A 20 -9.82 -12.08 -13.83
C MET A 20 -10.40 -12.62 -12.53
N ARG A 21 -9.60 -12.59 -11.46
CA ARG A 21 -10.03 -12.92 -10.11
C ARG A 21 -9.82 -11.70 -9.22
N LEU A 22 -10.94 -11.08 -8.86
CA LEU A 22 -10.97 -9.91 -7.99
C LEU A 22 -11.77 -10.23 -6.74
N GLU A 23 -11.18 -9.95 -5.58
CA GLU A 23 -11.85 -10.15 -4.30
C GLU A 23 -11.61 -8.93 -3.40
N PRO A 24 -12.65 -8.39 -2.74
CA PRO A 24 -12.51 -7.22 -1.86
C PRO A 24 -11.91 -7.64 -0.52
N VAL A 25 -10.63 -8.03 -0.54
CA VAL A 25 -9.86 -8.45 0.63
C VAL A 25 -8.63 -7.57 0.85
N GLY A 26 -7.97 -7.74 2.00
CA GLY A 26 -6.87 -6.88 2.42
C GLY A 26 -5.65 -6.93 1.52
N SER A 27 -5.38 -8.06 0.83
CA SER A 27 -4.28 -8.16 -0.12
C SER A 27 -4.54 -9.11 -1.28
N ALA A 28 -3.89 -8.88 -2.42
CA ALA A 28 -3.83 -9.84 -3.51
C ALA A 28 -3.14 -11.16 -3.10
N SER A 29 -2.22 -11.12 -2.13
CA SER A 29 -1.56 -12.31 -1.59
C SER A 29 -2.56 -13.27 -0.93
N SER A 30 -3.61 -12.75 -0.30
CA SER A 30 -4.71 -13.58 0.24
C SER A 30 -5.47 -14.32 -0.84
N ILE A 31 -5.62 -13.72 -2.02
CA ILE A 31 -6.28 -14.34 -3.18
C ILE A 31 -5.38 -15.43 -3.76
N VAL A 32 -4.09 -15.13 -3.94
CA VAL A 32 -3.10 -16.11 -4.42
C VAL A 32 -3.01 -17.30 -3.47
N TYR A 33 -3.04 -17.07 -2.15
CA TYR A 33 -3.08 -18.15 -1.17
C TYR A 33 -4.29 -19.08 -1.36
N ARG A 34 -5.48 -18.52 -1.57
CA ARG A 34 -6.68 -19.32 -1.90
C ARG A 34 -6.51 -20.09 -3.21
N MET A 35 -5.89 -19.50 -4.22
CA MET A 35 -5.60 -20.17 -5.50
C MET A 35 -4.68 -21.39 -5.32
N PHE A 36 -3.66 -21.33 -4.45
CA PHE A 36 -2.84 -22.50 -4.11
C PHE A 36 -3.70 -23.64 -3.54
N LYS A 37 -4.55 -23.34 -2.56
CA LYS A 37 -5.43 -24.33 -1.91
C LYS A 37 -6.43 -24.94 -2.90
N GLU A 38 -7.08 -24.13 -3.72
CA GLU A 38 -8.06 -24.58 -4.72
C GLU A 38 -7.46 -25.50 -5.77
N ASN A 39 -6.18 -25.30 -6.11
CA ASN A 39 -5.45 -26.13 -7.06
C ASN A 39 -4.75 -27.32 -6.40
N ASN A 40 -4.92 -27.53 -5.10
CA ASN A 40 -4.24 -28.57 -4.31
C ASN A 40 -2.71 -28.52 -4.46
N VAL A 41 -2.15 -27.31 -4.56
CA VAL A 41 -0.71 -27.06 -4.62
C VAL A 41 -0.24 -26.65 -3.23
N GLU A 42 0.76 -27.37 -2.70
CA GLU A 42 1.40 -27.00 -1.45
C GLU A 42 2.13 -25.66 -1.60
N VAL A 43 2.00 -24.77 -0.61
CA VAL A 43 2.69 -23.48 -0.60
C VAL A 43 4.10 -23.71 -0.03
N PRO A 44 5.17 -23.51 -0.80
CA PRO A 44 6.53 -23.62 -0.27
C PRO A 44 6.76 -22.61 0.87
N LYS A 45 7.60 -22.98 1.85
CA LYS A 45 7.90 -22.15 3.03
C LYS A 45 8.26 -20.71 2.68
N GLU A 46 9.16 -20.52 1.72
CA GLU A 46 9.66 -19.21 1.32
C GLU A 46 8.56 -18.39 0.61
N VAL A 47 7.71 -19.06 -0.17
CA VAL A 47 6.56 -18.42 -0.84
C VAL A 47 5.51 -18.02 0.19
N ALA A 48 5.25 -18.86 1.20
CA ALA A 48 4.36 -18.51 2.30
C ALA A 48 4.86 -17.28 3.05
N GLY A 49 6.17 -17.18 3.27
CA GLY A 49 6.80 -15.98 3.83
C GLY A 49 6.50 -14.73 3.01
N LEU A 50 6.68 -14.77 1.68
CA LEU A 50 6.40 -13.63 0.80
C LEU A 50 4.92 -13.25 0.73
N LEU A 51 4.02 -14.24 0.64
CA LEU A 51 2.57 -14.00 0.67
C LEU A 51 2.14 -13.38 2.00
N LEU A 52 2.72 -13.85 3.10
CA LEU A 52 2.50 -13.26 4.42
C LEU A 52 3.00 -11.81 4.45
N SER A 53 4.20 -11.53 3.92
CA SER A 53 4.73 -10.16 3.84
C SER A 53 3.78 -9.24 3.09
N GLY A 54 3.29 -9.66 1.93
CA GLY A 54 2.34 -8.87 1.14
C GLY A 54 1.05 -8.58 1.90
N LEU A 55 0.50 -9.59 2.58
CA LEU A 55 -0.68 -9.41 3.42
C LEU A 55 -0.44 -8.44 4.58
N ILE A 56 0.66 -8.60 5.32
CA ILE A 56 1.01 -7.72 6.44
C ILE A 56 1.22 -6.28 5.95
N SER A 57 1.87 -6.11 4.79
CA SER A 57 2.14 -4.80 4.19
C SER A 57 0.84 -4.06 3.88
N ASP A 58 -0.06 -4.67 3.11
CA ASP A 58 -1.30 -4.01 2.66
C ASP A 58 -2.29 -3.76 3.82
N THR A 59 -2.21 -4.58 4.87
CA THR A 59 -3.15 -4.51 6.00
C THR A 59 -2.57 -3.81 7.23
N LEU A 60 -1.33 -3.33 7.18
CA LEU A 60 -0.61 -2.76 8.33
C LEU A 60 -0.70 -3.68 9.56
N LEU A 61 -0.31 -4.94 9.37
CA LEU A 61 -0.45 -5.99 10.38
C LEU A 61 -1.91 -6.18 10.84
N LEU A 62 -2.83 -6.31 9.87
CA LEU A 62 -4.27 -6.56 10.09
C LEU A 62 -5.02 -5.43 10.83
N LYS A 63 -4.45 -4.22 10.90
CA LYS A 63 -5.06 -3.04 11.54
C LYS A 63 -5.76 -2.10 10.56
N SER A 64 -5.39 -2.15 9.28
CA SER A 64 -5.96 -1.32 8.22
C SER A 64 -7.47 -1.57 8.09
N PRO A 65 -8.29 -0.55 7.78
CA PRO A 65 -9.71 -0.73 7.46
C PRO A 65 -9.95 -1.59 6.21
N THR A 66 -8.93 -1.82 5.37
CA THR A 66 -9.01 -2.75 4.22
C THR A 66 -8.95 -4.21 4.63
N THR A 67 -8.54 -4.52 5.86
CA THR A 67 -8.44 -5.89 6.37
C THR A 67 -9.80 -6.57 6.34
N HIS A 68 -9.92 -7.65 5.56
CA HIS A 68 -11.15 -8.41 5.48
C HIS A 68 -11.21 -9.46 6.60
N ALA A 69 -12.41 -9.87 6.98
CA ALA A 69 -12.64 -10.81 8.08
C ALA A 69 -11.94 -12.18 7.89
N SER A 70 -11.57 -12.55 6.67
CA SER A 70 -10.83 -13.78 6.37
C SER A 70 -9.31 -13.64 6.43
N ASP A 71 -8.76 -12.43 6.36
CA ASP A 71 -7.32 -12.19 6.32
C ASP A 71 -6.58 -12.68 7.58
N PRO A 72 -7.12 -12.56 8.82
CA PRO A 72 -6.47 -13.10 10.00
C PRO A 72 -6.22 -14.62 9.94
N ALA A 73 -7.16 -15.39 9.37
CA ALA A 73 -6.98 -16.83 9.20
C ALA A 73 -5.91 -17.14 8.15
N VAL A 74 -5.89 -16.39 7.04
CA VAL A 74 -4.86 -16.51 6.00
C VAL A 74 -3.47 -16.19 6.56
N ALA A 75 -3.33 -15.09 7.31
CA ALA A 75 -2.08 -14.70 7.94
C ALA A 75 -1.56 -15.76 8.91
N ALA A 76 -2.46 -16.33 9.74
CA ALA A 76 -2.11 -17.39 10.68
C ALA A 76 -1.59 -18.66 9.98
N GLU A 77 -2.30 -19.14 8.95
CA GLU A 77 -1.89 -20.32 8.17
C GLU A 77 -0.55 -20.07 7.44
N LEU A 78 -0.37 -18.90 6.82
CA LEU A 78 0.88 -18.55 6.14
C LEU A 78 2.06 -18.41 7.12
N ALA A 79 1.85 -17.86 8.31
CA ALA A 79 2.87 -17.74 9.34
C ALA A 79 3.32 -19.12 9.87
N GLU A 80 2.38 -20.05 10.04
CA GLU A 80 2.68 -21.44 10.39
C GLU A 80 3.54 -22.11 9.32
N ILE A 81 3.15 -22.01 8.04
CA ILE A 81 3.91 -22.59 6.92
C ILE A 81 5.30 -21.96 6.81
N ALA A 82 5.39 -20.64 6.95
CA ALA A 82 6.67 -19.90 6.92
C ALA A 82 7.55 -20.17 8.15
N GLY A 83 6.97 -20.70 9.25
CA GLY A 83 7.66 -20.96 10.50
C GLY A 83 8.09 -19.69 11.23
N VAL A 84 7.24 -18.65 11.23
CA VAL A 84 7.50 -17.36 11.89
C VAL A 84 6.40 -17.01 12.88
N ASN A 85 6.73 -16.19 13.89
CA ASN A 85 5.70 -15.57 14.73
C ASN A 85 5.12 -14.35 13.98
N LEU A 86 3.80 -14.34 13.77
CA LEU A 86 3.11 -13.32 12.99
C LEU A 86 3.38 -11.89 13.48
N GLU A 87 3.23 -11.65 14.79
CA GLU A 87 3.35 -10.32 15.38
C GLU A 87 4.81 -9.84 15.39
N GLU A 88 5.75 -10.69 15.80
CA GLU A 88 7.18 -10.37 15.85
C GLU A 88 7.73 -10.08 14.45
N TYR A 89 7.46 -10.99 13.51
CA TYR A 89 7.87 -10.85 12.11
C TYR A 89 7.24 -9.60 11.48
N GLY A 90 5.93 -9.43 11.63
CA GLY A 90 5.20 -8.34 11.01
C GLY A 90 5.63 -6.98 11.54
N LEU A 91 5.81 -6.84 12.85
CA LEU A 91 6.32 -5.60 13.43
C LEU A 91 7.74 -5.29 12.96
N ALA A 92 8.62 -6.30 12.90
CA ALA A 92 9.98 -6.13 12.41
C ALA A 92 10.00 -5.71 10.93
N MET A 93 9.17 -6.34 10.09
CA MET A 93 9.04 -6.03 8.67
C MET A 93 8.54 -4.60 8.46
N LEU A 94 7.47 -4.19 9.14
CA LEU A 94 6.92 -2.86 8.99
C LEU A 94 7.92 -1.78 9.45
N LYS A 95 8.60 -1.99 10.59
CA LYS A 95 9.67 -1.09 11.07
C LYS A 95 10.84 -0.98 10.10
N ALA A 96 11.19 -2.07 9.40
CA ALA A 96 12.23 -2.01 8.38
C ALA A 96 11.82 -1.11 7.20
N GLY A 97 10.52 -1.02 6.91
CA GLY A 97 9.96 -0.14 5.88
C GLY A 97 9.89 1.35 6.27
N THR A 98 9.98 1.69 7.55
CA THR A 98 9.85 3.09 8.04
C THR A 98 11.18 3.85 8.13
N ASN A 99 12.27 3.33 7.55
CA ASN A 99 13.55 4.03 7.55
C ASN A 99 13.57 5.17 6.50
N LEU A 100 12.95 6.29 6.84
CA LEU A 100 12.74 7.44 5.96
C LEU A 100 13.88 8.47 6.01
N SER A 101 14.70 8.46 7.07
CA SER A 101 15.73 9.49 7.32
C SER A 101 16.86 9.51 6.29
N SER A 102 17.08 8.39 5.59
CA SER A 102 18.08 8.27 4.53
C SER A 102 17.57 8.67 3.13
N LYS A 103 16.28 8.97 2.99
CA LYS A 103 15.64 9.27 1.71
C LYS A 103 15.50 10.77 1.49
N SER A 104 15.73 11.21 0.26
CA SER A 104 15.43 12.57 -0.20
C SER A 104 13.91 12.83 -0.19
N ALA A 105 13.49 14.10 -0.17
CA ALA A 105 12.07 14.44 -0.29
C ALA A 105 11.46 13.93 -1.61
N GLU A 106 12.20 13.98 -2.71
CA GLU A 106 11.74 13.45 -4.01
C GLU A 106 11.52 11.94 -3.96
N GLU A 107 12.41 11.19 -3.31
CA GLU A 107 12.19 9.77 -3.08
C GLU A 107 10.96 9.55 -2.20
N LEU A 108 10.84 10.28 -1.08
CA LEU A 108 9.74 10.10 -0.13
C LEU A 108 8.38 10.21 -0.78
N ILE A 109 8.17 11.21 -1.62
CA ILE A 109 6.88 11.45 -2.26
C ILE A 109 6.58 10.48 -3.42
N ASP A 110 7.52 9.58 -3.76
CA ASP A 110 7.39 8.64 -4.88
C ASP A 110 7.61 7.16 -4.49
N ILE A 111 7.93 6.85 -3.21
CA ILE A 111 8.11 5.46 -2.72
C ILE A 111 6.88 4.59 -3.03
N ASP A 112 5.71 5.09 -2.63
CA ASP A 112 4.42 4.45 -2.85
C ASP A 112 3.43 5.51 -3.30
N ALA A 113 3.43 5.77 -4.61
CA ALA A 113 2.60 6.81 -5.19
C ALA A 113 1.88 6.33 -6.45
N LYS A 114 0.59 6.66 -6.54
CA LYS A 114 -0.29 6.31 -7.65
C LYS A 114 -0.96 7.56 -8.19
N THR A 115 -1.18 7.59 -9.50
CA THR A 115 -1.91 8.66 -10.16
C THR A 115 -3.33 8.20 -10.46
N PHE A 116 -4.29 9.03 -10.12
CA PHE A 116 -5.70 8.80 -10.35
C PHE A 116 -6.27 9.92 -11.19
N GLU A 117 -7.13 9.56 -12.14
CA GLU A 117 -7.96 10.54 -12.83
C GLU A 117 -9.31 10.65 -12.11
N LEU A 118 -9.62 11.84 -11.59
CA LEU A 118 -10.85 12.15 -10.86
C LEU A 118 -11.54 13.34 -11.54
N ASN A 119 -12.66 13.09 -12.23
CA ASN A 119 -13.42 14.14 -12.93
C ASN A 119 -12.56 14.99 -13.91
N GLY A 120 -11.59 14.37 -14.59
CA GLY A 120 -10.67 15.04 -15.51
C GLY A 120 -9.44 15.68 -14.85
N ASN A 121 -9.34 15.64 -13.52
CA ASN A 121 -8.19 16.09 -12.76
C ASN A 121 -7.20 14.94 -12.53
N GLN A 122 -5.91 15.19 -12.79
CA GLN A 122 -4.82 14.23 -12.51
C GLN A 122 -4.34 14.44 -11.07
N VAL A 123 -4.72 13.53 -10.18
CA VAL A 123 -4.39 13.59 -8.75
C VAL A 123 -3.32 12.56 -8.43
N ARG A 124 -2.21 13.00 -7.85
CA ARG A 124 -1.16 12.11 -7.32
C ARG A 124 -1.43 11.85 -5.85
N VAL A 125 -1.51 10.59 -5.45
CA VAL A 125 -1.62 10.20 -4.05
C VAL A 125 -0.38 9.38 -3.71
N ALA A 126 0.38 9.86 -2.73
CA ALA A 126 1.56 9.19 -2.20
C ALA A 126 1.33 8.79 -0.74
N GLN A 127 1.94 7.69 -0.32
CA GLN A 127 1.92 7.22 1.06
C GLN A 127 3.35 7.00 1.56
N VAL A 128 3.61 7.42 2.80
CA VAL A 128 4.82 7.09 3.52
C VAL A 128 4.47 6.48 4.87
N ASN A 129 5.02 5.30 5.14
CA ASN A 129 4.88 4.63 6.43
C ASN A 129 5.98 5.10 7.38
N THR A 130 5.60 5.55 8.57
CA THR A 130 6.50 6.00 9.63
C THR A 130 6.09 5.43 10.99
N VAL A 131 7.01 5.45 11.96
CA VAL A 131 6.70 5.19 13.38
C VAL A 131 6.53 6.49 14.19
N ASP A 132 6.86 7.63 13.58
CA ASP A 132 6.66 8.97 14.13
C ASP A 132 6.34 9.94 12.98
N ILE A 133 5.13 10.49 12.99
CA ILE A 133 4.67 11.48 12.01
C ILE A 133 5.50 12.77 12.13
N SER A 134 5.86 13.15 13.36
CA SER A 134 6.60 14.38 13.66
C SER A 134 7.97 14.40 13.00
N ASP A 135 8.62 13.24 12.92
CA ASP A 135 9.92 13.10 12.24
C ASP A 135 9.81 13.43 10.75
N VAL A 136 8.73 13.01 10.08
CA VAL A 136 8.49 13.33 8.67
C VAL A 136 8.12 14.80 8.51
N LEU A 137 7.22 15.31 9.36
CA LEU A 137 6.79 16.72 9.32
C LEU A 137 7.91 17.71 9.67
N SER A 138 8.96 17.27 10.37
CA SER A 138 10.14 18.11 10.60
C SER A 138 10.84 18.54 9.29
N ARG A 139 10.55 17.84 8.18
CA ARG A 139 11.03 18.12 6.81
C ARG A 139 9.94 18.69 5.91
N GLN A 140 8.84 19.20 6.46
CA GLN A 140 7.68 19.64 5.70
C GLN A 140 8.03 20.64 4.58
N GLU A 141 8.87 21.64 4.83
CA GLU A 141 9.27 22.62 3.80
C GLU A 141 9.93 21.96 2.58
N GLU A 142 10.86 21.03 2.81
CA GLU A 142 11.57 20.27 1.75
C GLU A 142 10.58 19.39 0.97
N ILE A 143 9.65 18.75 1.68
CA ILE A 143 8.61 17.89 1.11
C ILE A 143 7.64 18.71 0.26
N GLU A 144 7.18 19.87 0.74
CA GLU A 144 6.30 20.76 -0.01
C GLU A 144 6.99 21.27 -1.29
N GLU A 145 8.28 21.58 -1.23
CA GLU A 145 9.06 21.96 -2.42
C GLU A 145 9.11 20.81 -3.45
N ALA A 146 9.42 19.59 -3.01
CA ALA A 146 9.43 18.40 -3.86
C ALA A 146 8.05 18.12 -4.48
N ILE A 147 6.96 18.24 -3.70
CA ILE A 147 5.59 18.08 -4.17
C ILE A 147 5.28 19.13 -5.24
N ASN A 148 5.56 20.40 -4.99
CA ASN A 148 5.32 21.49 -5.94
C ASN A 148 6.09 21.29 -7.26
N ASN A 149 7.34 20.79 -7.18
CA ASN A 149 8.13 20.44 -8.34
C ASN A 149 7.52 19.26 -9.12
N SER A 150 7.02 18.23 -8.42
CA SER A 150 6.34 17.08 -9.01
C SER A 150 5.03 17.48 -9.70
N ILE A 151 4.21 18.32 -9.06
CA ILE A 151 2.98 18.91 -9.63
C ILE A 151 3.31 19.61 -10.96
N LYS A 152 4.29 20.53 -10.96
CA LYS A 152 4.68 21.29 -12.16
C LYS A 152 5.22 20.39 -13.27
N SER A 153 6.07 19.42 -12.94
CA SER A 153 6.76 18.60 -13.93
C SER A 153 5.86 17.58 -14.61
N ASN A 154 4.87 17.07 -13.88
CA ASN A 154 3.98 16.01 -14.36
C ASN A 154 2.58 16.52 -14.74
N GLY A 155 2.27 17.80 -14.48
CA GLY A 155 0.96 18.37 -14.78
C GLY A 155 -0.16 17.83 -13.89
N TYR A 156 0.16 17.44 -12.65
CA TYR A 156 -0.86 17.07 -11.67
C TYR A 156 -1.67 18.32 -11.27
N SER A 157 -2.98 18.17 -11.08
CA SER A 157 -3.81 19.24 -10.52
C SER A 157 -3.61 19.34 -9.01
N ASP A 158 -3.43 18.19 -8.37
CA ASP A 158 -3.39 18.02 -6.92
C ASP A 158 -2.44 16.87 -6.55
N PHE A 159 -1.84 17.02 -5.38
CA PHE A 159 -0.99 16.04 -4.74
C PHE A 159 -1.43 15.85 -3.30
N VAL A 160 -1.64 14.60 -2.90
CA VAL A 160 -1.97 14.22 -1.52
C VAL A 160 -0.88 13.29 -1.01
N LEU A 161 -0.14 13.71 0.01
CA LEU A 161 0.79 12.86 0.73
C LEU A 161 0.15 12.39 2.04
N MET A 162 0.05 11.07 2.22
CA MET A 162 -0.42 10.42 3.43
C MET A 162 0.79 9.98 4.27
N ILE A 163 0.96 10.57 5.44
CA ILE A 163 2.03 10.22 6.39
C ILE A 163 1.42 9.31 7.45
N THR A 164 1.57 8.00 7.29
CA THR A 164 0.87 6.98 8.08
C THR A 164 1.74 6.44 9.21
N ASP A 165 1.27 6.61 10.46
CA ASP A 165 1.83 5.95 11.63
C ASP A 165 1.35 4.49 11.70
N ILE A 166 2.26 3.56 11.44
CA ILE A 166 1.96 2.13 11.41
C ILE A 166 1.68 1.50 12.79
N LEU A 167 2.07 2.18 13.87
CA LEU A 167 1.87 1.71 15.24
C LEU A 167 0.49 2.11 15.75
N ASN A 168 0.13 3.38 15.54
CA ASN A 168 -1.09 4.00 16.05
C ASN A 168 -2.25 4.00 15.03
N SER A 169 -1.99 3.62 13.77
CA SER A 169 -3.01 3.49 12.72
C SER A 169 -3.76 4.79 12.40
N ASN A 170 -3.06 5.91 12.47
CA ASN A 170 -3.52 7.23 12.02
C ASN A 170 -2.62 7.77 10.90
N SER A 171 -3.12 8.74 10.14
CA SER A 171 -2.35 9.44 9.11
C SER A 171 -2.51 10.94 9.23
N GLU A 172 -1.42 11.67 8.99
CA GLU A 172 -1.47 13.10 8.69
C GLU A 172 -1.51 13.28 7.16
N ILE A 173 -2.31 14.24 6.68
CA ILE A 173 -2.47 14.51 5.26
C ILE A 173 -1.82 15.85 4.92
N LEU A 174 -0.87 15.84 3.98
CA LEU A 174 -0.35 17.04 3.35
C LEU A 174 -0.89 17.12 1.92
N ALA A 175 -1.77 18.08 1.67
CA ALA A 175 -2.40 18.29 0.37
C ALA A 175 -1.96 19.62 -0.25
N LEU A 176 -1.43 19.58 -1.47
CA LEU A 176 -1.05 20.75 -2.26
C LEU A 176 -1.66 20.65 -3.66
N GLY A 177 -2.17 21.75 -4.19
CA GLY A 177 -2.84 21.72 -5.50
C GLY A 177 -3.85 22.83 -5.70
N SER A 178 -4.70 22.64 -6.69
CA SER A 178 -5.73 23.60 -7.09
C SER A 178 -7.08 23.37 -6.39
N ASN A 179 -7.29 22.18 -5.82
CA ASN A 179 -8.56 21.73 -5.27
C ASN A 179 -8.43 21.22 -3.82
N THR A 180 -7.49 21.77 -3.04
CA THR A 180 -7.15 21.31 -1.68
C THR A 180 -8.33 21.33 -0.70
N ASP A 181 -9.33 22.17 -0.93
CA ASP A 181 -10.54 22.28 -0.09
C ASP A 181 -11.45 21.05 -0.16
N ASN A 182 -11.25 20.15 -1.12
CA ASN A 182 -12.02 18.92 -1.29
C ASN A 182 -11.37 17.68 -0.65
N VAL A 183 -10.24 17.86 0.05
CA VAL A 183 -9.55 16.79 0.77
C VAL A 183 -10.05 16.81 2.22
N GLU A 184 -11.13 16.08 2.49
CA GLU A 184 -11.67 15.81 3.84
C GLU A 184 -11.39 14.37 4.29
#